data_AF-A0AA38IAG7-F1
#
_entry.id   AF-A0AA38IAG7-F1
#
_cell.length_a   1.000
_cell.length_b   1.000
_cell.length_c   1.000
_cell.angle_alpha   90.00
_cell.angle_beta   90.00
_cell.angle_gamma   90.00
#
_symmetry.space_group_name_H-M   'P 1'
#
loop_
_entity.id
_entity.type
_entity.pdbx_description
1 polymer ?
#
loop_
_entity_poly.entity_id
_entity_poly.type
_entity_poly.pdbx_seq_one_letter_code
_entity_poly.pdbx_strand_id
1 'polypeptide(L)'
;METGFIPPNINLKRIRKGLEGTEQNRMKIVLTTLVSETTTVTIILQRFKKDKINGGLPKDDVPRLICVSGRNNEAVLNILNDFSNKALDEEYIGLLHQLYKMNIQNHLYRGYAIVSKQGVLSISSKRLPPKQPRLHIFFGQFVKNFKLLASYLLQFSASRDIIARINSILEANKVKTFEEISISRTKIDEDILGSVCLQLVVVDMFKKLELFPVSVFEAVLEAIKLSILKVDSRNFVFENSNKPPKGMITLNLSDVSITDKDYLLVENGTVNFLDLLGRLYIEGYLPQVHKIYPQVEFPVSRGTSSISPFIQWDHQTSWLGYKFKGFISFMEKEQVEYQISYLYEEHQFMKGHVIDGRNLFPATEYLKLAWQTFADTKHFELDTTPVIFENCKFIRAVTMPNSGYVKLLVTLQRGTDVNNVFHGDKLNILRQDEIYREFYLRVYNYSGLFKGIKTYNVDASLGLIKWDDNWATFMDNMLQLQILQTDTRLLFVAVGIKKIIIDPIKHKQIVESQNGEECLLPAHTNKDCNMIKSGGIEIHGLQVRSIFKKKGKIGTSFRKTHFSSKWYDFRFRRSCEGQYTD
;
A
#
# COMPACT_ATOMS: atom_id res chain seq x y z
N MET A 1 -7.84 -29.69 13.92
CA MET A 1 -9.20 -30.21 13.72
C MET A 1 -9.42 -30.76 12.32
N GLU A 2 -9.19 -29.98 11.25
CA GLU A 2 -9.31 -30.47 9.86
C GLU A 2 -8.52 -31.77 9.62
N THR A 3 -7.20 -31.70 9.76
CA THR A 3 -6.27 -32.82 9.52
C THR A 3 -6.42 -34.00 10.50
N GLY A 4 -7.16 -33.84 11.59
CA GLY A 4 -7.25 -34.82 12.68
C GLY A 4 -6.06 -34.89 13.63
N PHE A 5 -4.97 -34.18 13.34
CA PHE A 5 -3.80 -34.11 14.20
C PHE A 5 -3.85 -32.92 15.16
N ILE A 6 -3.18 -33.07 16.31
CA ILE A 6 -2.91 -32.00 17.28
C ILE A 6 -1.42 -31.63 17.15
N PRO A 7 -1.05 -30.33 17.08
CA PRO A 7 0.33 -29.91 16.99
C PRO A 7 1.13 -30.27 18.26
N PRO A 8 2.41 -30.64 18.15
CA PRO A 8 3.25 -31.03 19.30
C PRO A 8 3.69 -29.82 20.14
N ASN A 9 3.92 -30.05 21.42
CA ASN A 9 4.42 -29.02 22.35
C ASN A 9 5.94 -28.84 22.21
N ILE A 10 6.37 -28.02 21.24
CA ILE A 10 7.78 -27.86 20.83
C ILE A 10 8.78 -27.45 21.93
N ASN A 11 8.30 -26.89 23.06
CA ASN A 11 9.14 -26.36 24.14
C ASN A 11 9.16 -27.24 25.41
N LEU A 12 8.48 -28.39 25.44
CA LEU A 12 8.43 -29.25 26.63
C LEU A 12 9.73 -30.05 26.83
N LYS A 13 10.69 -29.49 27.56
CA LYS A 13 11.98 -30.15 27.86
C LYS A 13 11.92 -31.12 29.04
N ARG A 14 11.12 -30.82 30.07
CA ARG A 14 10.89 -31.67 31.27
C ARG A 14 9.49 -31.40 31.82
N ILE A 15 8.82 -32.42 32.34
CA ILE A 15 7.56 -32.28 33.08
C ILE A 15 7.90 -31.79 34.50
N ARG A 16 7.14 -30.82 35.01
CA ARG A 16 7.31 -30.28 36.37
C ARG A 16 6.79 -31.30 37.39
N LYS A 17 7.64 -31.67 38.36
CA LYS A 17 7.25 -32.53 39.50
C LYS A 17 6.20 -31.84 40.39
N GLY A 18 5.32 -32.63 41.00
CA GLY A 18 4.18 -32.17 41.79
C GLY A 18 2.96 -31.79 40.95
N LEU A 19 2.95 -32.12 39.65
CA LEU A 19 1.77 -32.02 38.80
C LEU A 19 1.01 -33.35 38.84
N GLU A 20 0.19 -33.49 39.89
CA GLU A 20 -0.57 -34.69 40.22
C GLU A 20 -1.30 -35.30 39.00
N GLY A 21 -1.96 -34.48 38.18
CA GLY A 21 -2.67 -34.97 36.99
C GLY A 21 -1.77 -35.56 35.90
N THR A 22 -0.50 -35.14 35.79
CA THR A 22 0.47 -35.79 34.88
C THR A 22 1.11 -37.02 35.52
N GLU A 23 1.35 -37.00 36.83
CA GLU A 23 1.94 -38.11 37.58
C GLU A 23 0.97 -39.30 37.72
N GLN A 24 -0.34 -39.02 37.78
CA GLN A 24 -1.43 -40.02 37.78
C GLN A 24 -1.98 -40.35 36.38
N ASN A 25 -1.33 -39.91 35.29
CA ASN A 25 -1.79 -40.10 33.90
C ASN A 25 -3.19 -39.55 33.56
N ARG A 26 -3.79 -38.67 34.39
CA ARG A 26 -5.05 -37.97 34.08
C ARG A 26 -4.90 -36.91 32.99
N MET A 27 -3.69 -36.40 32.76
CA MET A 27 -3.35 -35.45 31.71
C MET A 27 -2.15 -35.96 30.90
N LYS A 28 -2.31 -36.09 29.58
CA LYS A 28 -1.25 -36.53 28.67
C LYS A 28 -0.75 -35.35 27.83
N ILE A 29 0.49 -34.92 28.08
CA ILE A 29 1.09 -33.83 27.29
C ILE A 29 1.53 -34.38 25.92
N VAL A 30 1.11 -33.72 24.84
CA VAL A 30 1.36 -34.16 23.46
C VAL A 30 2.83 -33.89 23.07
N LEU A 31 3.64 -34.95 23.13
CA LEU A 31 5.01 -35.04 22.58
C LEU A 31 5.05 -35.71 21.20
N THR A 32 4.13 -36.64 20.94
CA THR A 32 3.79 -37.19 19.63
C THR A 32 2.25 -37.27 19.50
N THR A 33 1.74 -37.30 18.28
CA THR A 33 0.32 -37.09 17.91
C THR A 33 -0.66 -38.01 18.65
N LEU A 34 -1.49 -37.44 19.55
CA LEU A 34 -2.67 -38.02 20.22
C LEU A 34 -3.56 -36.89 20.81
N VAL A 35 -4.71 -37.22 21.42
CA VAL A 35 -5.94 -36.38 21.52
C VAL A 35 -6.19 -35.68 22.89
N SER A 36 -6.59 -34.38 22.86
CA SER A 36 -7.45 -33.50 23.75
C SER A 36 -7.57 -33.70 25.29
N GLU A 37 -7.96 -32.74 26.19
CA GLU A 37 -8.32 -31.29 26.20
C GLU A 37 -8.67 -30.82 27.66
N THR A 38 -9.05 -29.58 28.04
CA THR A 38 -8.79 -28.17 27.62
C THR A 38 -8.94 -27.24 28.85
N THR A 39 -8.19 -26.13 28.92
CA THR A 39 -8.39 -24.98 29.84
C THR A 39 -7.72 -23.74 29.24
N THR A 40 -8.14 -22.47 29.37
CA THR A 40 -9.38 -21.79 29.83
C THR A 40 -9.22 -20.33 29.33
N VAL A 41 -10.20 -19.54 28.88
CA VAL A 41 -11.67 -19.70 28.73
C VAL A 41 -12.08 -21.02 28.09
N THR A 42 -13.20 -21.58 28.53
CA THR A 42 -13.70 -22.87 28.04
C THR A 42 -14.70 -22.67 26.92
N ILE A 43 -14.21 -22.70 25.68
CA ILE A 43 -15.06 -22.91 24.50
C ILE A 43 -15.02 -24.40 24.17
N ILE A 44 -16.15 -25.09 24.34
CA ILE A 44 -16.28 -26.49 23.92
C ILE A 44 -16.49 -26.51 22.40
N LEU A 45 -15.56 -27.13 21.66
CA LEU A 45 -15.60 -27.20 20.21
C LEU A 45 -15.95 -28.61 19.74
N GLN A 46 -17.12 -28.78 19.14
CA GLN A 46 -17.49 -30.05 18.50
C GLN A 46 -16.95 -30.10 17.06
N ARG A 47 -16.03 -31.03 16.79
CA ARG A 47 -15.54 -31.31 15.43
C ARG A 47 -16.69 -31.76 14.52
N PHE A 48 -16.84 -31.13 13.36
CA PHE A 48 -17.83 -31.54 12.36
C PHE A 48 -17.50 -32.93 11.80
N LYS A 49 -18.55 -33.77 11.67
CA LYS A 49 -18.42 -35.22 11.40
C LYS A 49 -18.62 -35.62 9.94
N LYS A 50 -18.95 -34.70 9.02
CA LYS A 50 -19.10 -35.02 7.59
C LYS A 50 -17.75 -35.43 7.00
N ASP A 51 -17.66 -36.69 6.62
CA ASP A 51 -16.52 -37.28 5.92
C ASP A 51 -16.72 -37.17 4.40
N LYS A 52 -15.61 -37.11 3.68
CA LYS A 52 -15.61 -36.71 2.27
C LYS A 52 -15.92 -37.87 1.34
N ILE A 53 -16.99 -37.74 0.55
CA ILE A 53 -17.38 -38.74 -0.45
C ILE A 53 -16.35 -38.75 -1.58
N ASN A 54 -15.86 -39.94 -1.97
CA ASN A 54 -14.93 -40.14 -3.09
C ASN A 54 -13.68 -39.23 -3.07
N GLY A 55 -13.19 -38.87 -1.87
CA GLY A 55 -12.07 -37.93 -1.71
C GLY A 55 -12.34 -36.49 -2.18
N GLY A 56 -13.58 -36.16 -2.57
CA GLY A 56 -13.97 -34.88 -3.16
C GLY A 56 -14.09 -34.91 -4.69
N LEU A 57 -13.74 -36.01 -5.35
CA LEU A 57 -13.82 -36.09 -6.80
C LEU A 57 -15.29 -36.04 -7.26
N PRO A 58 -15.65 -35.16 -8.22
CA PRO A 58 -17.01 -35.05 -8.73
C PRO A 58 -17.54 -36.36 -9.30
N LYS A 59 -18.84 -36.58 -9.13
CA LYS A 59 -19.53 -37.80 -9.61
C LYS A 59 -19.58 -37.90 -11.13
N ASP A 60 -19.81 -36.79 -11.82
CA ASP A 60 -19.78 -36.69 -13.29
C ASP A 60 -18.38 -36.37 -13.82
N ASP A 61 -18.19 -36.48 -15.14
CA ASP A 61 -16.91 -36.26 -15.83
C ASP A 61 -16.78 -34.87 -16.49
N VAL A 62 -17.73 -33.95 -16.26
CA VAL A 62 -17.71 -32.62 -16.89
C VAL A 62 -16.57 -31.77 -16.30
N PRO A 63 -15.70 -31.16 -17.12
CA PRO A 63 -14.67 -30.26 -16.61
C PRO A 63 -15.27 -29.10 -15.80
N ARG A 64 -14.56 -28.68 -14.76
CA ARG A 64 -14.97 -27.60 -13.85
C ARG A 64 -14.32 -26.28 -14.28
N LEU A 65 -15.15 -25.30 -14.61
CA LEU A 65 -14.74 -23.90 -14.77
C LEU A 65 -14.66 -23.25 -13.38
N ILE A 66 -13.52 -22.67 -13.07
CA ILE A 66 -13.20 -22.07 -11.78
C ILE A 66 -12.84 -20.61 -12.02
N CYS A 67 -13.74 -19.68 -11.70
CA CYS A 67 -13.55 -18.25 -11.87
C CYS A 67 -13.08 -17.59 -10.56
N VAL A 68 -11.99 -16.83 -10.60
CA VAL A 68 -11.42 -16.17 -9.41
C VAL A 68 -10.94 -14.74 -9.70
N SER A 69 -10.91 -13.89 -8.68
CA SER A 69 -10.47 -12.51 -8.79
C SER A 69 -9.50 -12.12 -7.68
N GLY A 70 -8.66 -11.13 -7.94
CA GLY A 70 -7.64 -10.65 -7.01
C GLY A 70 -7.20 -9.22 -7.30
N ARG A 71 -6.36 -8.67 -6.41
CA ARG A 71 -5.85 -7.29 -6.51
C ARG A 71 -4.80 -7.11 -7.62
N ASN A 72 -3.98 -8.13 -7.84
CA ASN A 72 -2.96 -8.18 -8.89
C ASN A 72 -3.05 -9.52 -9.65
N ASN A 73 -2.29 -9.67 -10.74
CA ASN A 73 -2.34 -10.87 -11.58
C ASN A 73 -1.78 -12.12 -10.86
N GLU A 74 -0.77 -11.92 -10.02
CA GLU A 74 -0.11 -12.98 -9.26
C GLU A 74 -1.05 -13.65 -8.25
N ALA A 75 -1.84 -12.87 -7.51
CA ALA A 75 -2.86 -13.38 -6.59
C ALA A 75 -3.92 -14.24 -7.30
N VAL A 76 -4.30 -13.88 -8.53
CA VAL A 76 -5.21 -14.69 -9.36
C VAL A 76 -4.55 -16.00 -9.77
N LEU A 77 -3.33 -15.93 -10.33
CA LEU A 77 -2.61 -17.11 -10.81
C LEU A 77 -2.24 -18.07 -9.67
N ASN A 78 -1.92 -17.58 -8.47
CA ASN A 78 -1.59 -18.43 -7.33
C ASN A 78 -2.79 -19.25 -6.80
N ILE A 79 -4.03 -18.79 -7.00
CA ILE A 79 -5.23 -19.61 -6.73
C ILE A 79 -5.46 -20.62 -7.86
N LEU A 80 -5.27 -20.23 -9.13
CA LEU A 80 -5.56 -21.10 -10.29
C LEU A 80 -4.51 -22.20 -10.48
N ASN A 81 -3.23 -21.91 -10.24
CA ASN A 81 -2.12 -22.86 -10.34
C ASN A 81 -2.12 -23.91 -9.20
N ASP A 82 -2.84 -23.66 -8.10
CA ASP A 82 -3.03 -24.63 -7.01
C ASP A 82 -3.66 -25.95 -7.52
N PHE A 83 -4.53 -25.85 -8.53
CA PHE A 83 -5.16 -26.99 -9.20
C PHE A 83 -4.21 -27.84 -10.06
N SER A 84 -3.01 -27.34 -10.38
CA SER A 84 -2.00 -28.14 -11.09
C SER A 84 -1.35 -29.20 -10.20
N ASN A 85 -1.38 -29.01 -8.87
CA ASN A 85 -0.68 -29.86 -7.89
C ASN A 85 -1.62 -30.63 -6.96
N LYS A 86 -2.95 -30.58 -7.21
CA LYS A 86 -3.98 -31.16 -6.34
C LYS A 86 -5.01 -31.95 -7.15
N ALA A 87 -5.59 -32.96 -6.52
CA ALA A 87 -6.77 -33.64 -7.05
C ALA A 87 -7.97 -32.69 -7.11
N LEU A 88 -8.84 -32.89 -8.11
CA LEU A 88 -10.07 -32.13 -8.29
C LEU A 88 -11.03 -32.35 -7.10
N ASP A 89 -11.53 -31.27 -6.52
CA ASP A 89 -12.31 -31.29 -5.27
C ASP A 89 -13.59 -30.45 -5.43
N GLU A 90 -14.74 -31.13 -5.54
CA GLU A 90 -16.03 -30.48 -5.80
C GLU A 90 -16.46 -29.52 -4.70
N GLU A 91 -16.12 -29.82 -3.44
CA GLU A 91 -16.48 -28.97 -2.30
C GLU A 91 -15.60 -27.71 -2.23
N TYR A 92 -14.30 -27.85 -2.53
CA TYR A 92 -13.39 -26.70 -2.62
C TYR A 92 -13.77 -25.78 -3.78
N ILE A 93 -14.09 -26.35 -4.95
CA ILE A 93 -14.58 -25.60 -6.11
C ILE A 93 -15.92 -24.93 -5.79
N GLY A 94 -16.82 -25.61 -5.09
CA GLY A 94 -18.09 -25.05 -4.61
C GLY A 94 -17.88 -23.83 -3.71
N LEU A 95 -16.90 -23.86 -2.80
CA LEU A 95 -16.56 -22.70 -1.98
C LEU A 95 -16.00 -21.54 -2.83
N LEU A 96 -15.11 -21.80 -3.79
CA LEU A 96 -14.59 -20.76 -4.70
C LEU A 96 -15.71 -20.14 -5.55
N HIS A 97 -16.63 -20.96 -6.06
CA HIS A 97 -17.82 -20.47 -6.76
C HIS A 97 -18.69 -19.59 -5.87
N GLN A 98 -18.91 -19.95 -4.59
CA GLN A 98 -19.68 -19.12 -3.66
C GLN A 98 -18.97 -17.81 -3.30
N LEU A 99 -17.63 -17.83 -3.19
CA LEU A 99 -16.82 -16.64 -2.90
C LEU A 99 -16.80 -15.65 -4.07
N TYR A 100 -16.67 -16.15 -5.31
CA TYR A 100 -16.48 -15.32 -6.51
C TYR A 100 -17.74 -15.11 -7.36
N LYS A 101 -18.93 -15.50 -6.85
CA LYS A 101 -20.23 -15.23 -7.51
C LYS A 101 -20.61 -13.74 -7.58
N MET A 102 -19.96 -12.89 -6.78
CA MET A 102 -20.17 -11.44 -6.72
C MET A 102 -18.87 -10.68 -7.03
N ASN A 103 -19.01 -9.41 -7.43
CA ASN A 103 -17.86 -8.50 -7.56
C ASN A 103 -17.27 -8.19 -6.18
N ILE A 104 -16.00 -8.53 -5.97
CA ILE A 104 -15.25 -8.11 -4.79
C ILE A 104 -14.63 -6.73 -5.08
N GLN A 105 -14.84 -5.77 -4.18
CA GLN A 105 -14.35 -4.41 -4.35
C GLN A 105 -12.81 -4.37 -4.43
N ASN A 106 -12.27 -3.55 -5.33
CA ASN A 106 -10.83 -3.40 -5.57
C ASN A 106 -10.09 -4.64 -6.09
N HIS A 107 -10.79 -5.70 -6.52
CA HIS A 107 -10.18 -6.77 -7.31
C HIS A 107 -10.06 -6.33 -8.77
N LEU A 108 -8.85 -5.88 -9.16
CA LEU A 108 -8.58 -5.32 -10.49
C LEU A 108 -8.25 -6.39 -11.54
N TYR A 109 -8.02 -7.63 -11.13
CA TYR A 109 -7.68 -8.75 -12.00
C TYR A 109 -8.67 -9.89 -11.81
N ARG A 110 -8.94 -10.60 -12.90
CA ARG A 110 -9.73 -11.82 -12.94
C ARG A 110 -9.00 -12.88 -13.72
N GLY A 111 -9.31 -14.13 -13.40
CA GLY A 111 -8.91 -15.26 -14.21
C GLY A 111 -9.87 -16.42 -14.05
N TYR A 112 -9.67 -17.42 -14.89
CA TYR A 112 -10.35 -18.70 -14.78
C TYR A 112 -9.40 -19.83 -15.10
N ALA A 113 -9.72 -21.01 -14.56
CA ALA A 113 -9.16 -22.28 -14.99
C ALA A 113 -10.28 -23.23 -15.43
N ILE A 114 -9.99 -24.10 -16.40
CA ILE A 114 -10.82 -25.26 -16.71
C ILE A 114 -10.04 -26.49 -16.25
N VAL A 115 -10.64 -27.29 -15.36
CA VAL A 115 -9.96 -28.42 -14.71
C VAL A 115 -10.81 -29.69 -14.83
N SER A 116 -10.26 -30.76 -15.39
CA SER A 116 -10.88 -32.08 -15.42
C SER A 116 -10.32 -32.98 -14.32
N LYS A 117 -10.81 -34.23 -14.23
CA LYS A 117 -10.27 -35.24 -13.30
C LYS A 117 -8.81 -35.60 -13.60
N GLN A 118 -8.31 -35.32 -14.81
CA GLN A 118 -6.94 -35.56 -15.26
C GLN A 118 -6.00 -34.37 -14.98
N GLY A 119 -6.53 -33.21 -14.59
CA GLY A 119 -5.75 -32.00 -14.29
C GLY A 119 -6.28 -30.75 -14.98
N VAL A 120 -5.44 -29.72 -15.03
CA VAL A 120 -5.78 -28.42 -15.63
C VAL A 120 -5.71 -28.49 -17.15
N LEU A 121 -6.78 -28.06 -17.82
CA LEU A 121 -6.90 -27.99 -19.28
C LEU A 121 -6.55 -26.60 -19.84
N SER A 122 -6.96 -25.53 -19.15
CA SER A 122 -6.58 -24.16 -19.49
C SER A 122 -6.56 -23.26 -18.25
N ILE A 123 -5.73 -22.21 -18.30
CA ILE A 123 -5.70 -21.09 -17.35
C ILE A 123 -5.60 -19.80 -18.16
N SER A 124 -6.38 -18.79 -17.81
CA SER A 124 -6.28 -17.44 -18.38
C SER A 124 -6.58 -16.39 -17.33
N SER A 125 -5.80 -15.31 -17.30
CA SER A 125 -6.03 -14.16 -16.44
C SER A 125 -5.82 -12.84 -17.18
N LYS A 126 -6.53 -11.80 -16.76
CA LYS A 126 -6.51 -10.47 -17.37
C LYS A 126 -6.87 -9.40 -16.34
N ARG A 127 -6.35 -8.18 -16.53
CA ARG A 127 -6.85 -7.00 -15.83
C ARG A 127 -8.26 -6.69 -16.33
N LEU A 128 -9.17 -6.36 -15.41
CA LEU A 128 -10.53 -5.96 -15.76
C LEU A 128 -10.52 -4.72 -16.68
N PRO A 129 -11.39 -4.67 -17.71
CA PRO A 129 -11.53 -3.48 -18.55
C PRO A 129 -12.11 -2.32 -17.73
N PRO A 130 -11.73 -1.07 -18.03
CA PRO A 130 -12.18 0.11 -17.27
C PRO A 130 -13.69 0.38 -17.44
N LYS A 131 -14.29 -0.15 -18.51
CA LYS A 131 -15.72 -0.16 -18.77
C LYS A 131 -16.09 -1.54 -19.29
N GLN A 132 -17.10 -2.18 -18.69
CA GLN A 132 -17.61 -3.44 -19.19
C GLN A 132 -18.11 -3.26 -20.65
N PRO A 133 -17.69 -4.11 -21.59
CA PRO A 133 -18.21 -4.06 -22.97
C PRO A 133 -19.70 -4.39 -23.00
N ARG A 134 -20.36 -4.19 -24.14
CA ARG A 134 -21.70 -4.75 -24.37
C ARG A 134 -21.57 -6.18 -24.92
N LEU A 135 -22.35 -7.10 -24.36
CA LEU A 135 -22.44 -8.49 -24.79
C LEU A 135 -23.59 -8.64 -25.78
N HIS A 136 -23.31 -9.28 -26.90
CA HIS A 136 -24.31 -9.65 -27.90
C HIS A 136 -24.09 -11.11 -28.31
N ILE A 137 -25.18 -11.84 -28.55
CA ILE A 137 -25.10 -13.22 -29.06
C ILE A 137 -25.30 -13.17 -30.57
N PHE A 138 -24.50 -13.92 -31.32
CA PHE A 138 -24.70 -14.10 -32.77
C PHE A 138 -24.88 -15.59 -33.07
N PHE A 139 -26.11 -15.97 -33.29
CA PHE A 139 -26.46 -17.29 -33.74
C PHE A 139 -26.34 -17.34 -35.28
N GLY A 140 -25.20 -17.86 -35.77
CA GLY A 140 -25.06 -18.21 -37.18
C GLY A 140 -25.75 -19.55 -37.49
N GLN A 141 -25.52 -20.10 -38.69
CA GLN A 141 -26.15 -21.36 -39.09
C GLN A 141 -25.43 -22.57 -38.46
N PHE A 142 -26.18 -23.45 -37.80
CA PHE A 142 -25.67 -24.67 -37.13
C PHE A 142 -25.90 -25.98 -37.91
N VAL A 143 -26.51 -25.90 -39.10
CA VAL A 143 -27.18 -27.05 -39.76
C VAL A 143 -26.26 -28.28 -39.92
N LYS A 144 -24.94 -28.10 -40.07
CA LYS A 144 -24.01 -29.23 -40.24
C LYS A 144 -23.55 -29.88 -38.93
N ASN A 145 -23.38 -29.11 -37.85
CA ASN A 145 -22.75 -29.58 -36.62
C ASN A 145 -23.63 -29.49 -35.35
N PHE A 146 -24.91 -29.10 -35.44
CA PHE A 146 -25.76 -28.94 -34.26
C PHE A 146 -25.81 -30.19 -33.36
N LYS A 147 -25.73 -31.39 -33.93
CA LYS A 147 -25.74 -32.67 -33.19
C LYS A 147 -24.52 -32.83 -32.29
N LEU A 148 -23.35 -32.46 -32.79
CA LEU A 148 -22.11 -32.49 -32.05
C LEU A 148 -22.17 -31.49 -30.89
N LEU A 149 -22.65 -30.27 -31.17
CA LEU A 149 -22.82 -29.21 -30.18
C LEU A 149 -23.88 -29.55 -29.12
N ALA A 150 -24.99 -30.18 -29.52
CA ALA A 150 -25.99 -30.73 -28.61
C ALA A 150 -25.33 -31.76 -27.69
N SER A 151 -24.58 -32.72 -28.22
CA SER A 151 -23.91 -33.76 -27.42
C SER A 151 -22.98 -33.23 -26.33
N TYR A 152 -22.45 -32.01 -26.46
CA TYR A 152 -21.69 -31.31 -25.42
C TYR A 152 -22.61 -30.61 -24.40
N LEU A 153 -23.61 -29.84 -24.85
CA LEU A 153 -24.51 -29.11 -23.95
C LEU A 153 -25.46 -30.02 -23.15
N LEU A 154 -25.78 -31.20 -23.67
CA LEU A 154 -26.54 -32.25 -22.99
C LEU A 154 -25.80 -32.82 -21.76
N GLN A 155 -24.48 -32.63 -21.63
CA GLN A 155 -23.68 -33.13 -20.50
C GLN A 155 -23.91 -32.36 -19.19
N PHE A 156 -24.27 -31.07 -19.28
CA PHE A 156 -24.48 -30.22 -18.11
C PHE A 156 -25.81 -30.57 -17.42
N SER A 157 -25.81 -30.76 -16.10
CA SER A 157 -27.04 -31.05 -15.36
C SER A 157 -28.11 -29.95 -15.50
N ALA A 158 -27.70 -28.71 -15.76
CA ALA A 158 -28.59 -27.57 -15.96
C ALA A 158 -29.39 -27.59 -17.27
N SER A 159 -28.96 -28.32 -18.31
CA SER A 159 -29.70 -28.38 -19.57
C SER A 159 -30.93 -29.27 -19.46
N ARG A 160 -30.96 -30.26 -18.55
CA ARG A 160 -32.05 -31.25 -18.38
C ARG A 160 -33.45 -30.64 -18.33
N ASP A 161 -33.70 -29.68 -17.45
CA ASP A 161 -35.03 -29.05 -17.34
C ASP A 161 -35.41 -28.25 -18.60
N ILE A 162 -34.40 -27.69 -19.28
CA ILE A 162 -34.58 -26.91 -20.51
C ILE A 162 -34.96 -27.86 -21.66
N ILE A 163 -34.27 -29.00 -21.77
CA ILE A 163 -34.56 -30.07 -22.74
C ILE A 163 -35.93 -30.66 -22.46
N ALA A 164 -36.27 -30.98 -21.21
CA ALA A 164 -37.59 -31.51 -20.85
C ALA A 164 -38.72 -30.53 -21.24
N ARG A 165 -38.51 -29.22 -21.04
CA ARG A 165 -39.43 -28.16 -21.51
C ARG A 165 -39.57 -28.14 -23.04
N ILE A 166 -38.46 -28.28 -23.77
CA ILE A 166 -38.45 -28.32 -25.25
C ILE A 166 -39.12 -29.61 -25.76
N ASN A 167 -38.78 -30.77 -25.21
CA ASN A 167 -39.36 -32.07 -25.59
C ASN A 167 -40.87 -32.10 -25.37
N SER A 168 -41.36 -31.65 -24.21
CA SER A 168 -42.80 -31.56 -23.93
C SER A 168 -43.56 -30.72 -24.99
N ILE A 169 -42.92 -29.68 -25.53
CA ILE A 169 -43.49 -28.87 -26.61
C ILE A 169 -43.44 -29.60 -27.96
N LEU A 170 -42.33 -30.25 -28.30
CA LEU A 170 -42.17 -31.03 -29.54
C LEU A 170 -43.17 -32.19 -29.60
N GLU A 171 -43.29 -32.95 -28.51
CA GLU A 171 -44.23 -34.06 -28.33
C GLU A 171 -45.69 -33.61 -28.48
N ALA A 172 -46.07 -32.49 -27.86
CA ALA A 172 -47.41 -31.90 -27.99
C ALA A 172 -47.77 -31.55 -29.45
N ASN A 173 -46.77 -31.37 -30.32
CA ASN A 173 -46.93 -31.09 -31.75
C ASN A 173 -46.61 -32.30 -32.63
N LYS A 174 -46.48 -33.50 -32.04
CA LYS A 174 -46.18 -34.78 -32.72
C LYS A 174 -44.85 -34.78 -33.47
N VAL A 175 -43.88 -34.00 -32.99
CA VAL A 175 -42.51 -33.97 -33.48
C VAL A 175 -41.63 -34.83 -32.57
N LYS A 176 -40.58 -35.43 -33.14
CA LYS A 176 -39.51 -36.12 -32.39
C LYS A 176 -38.93 -35.23 -31.29
N THR A 177 -38.43 -35.84 -30.22
CA THR A 177 -37.75 -35.12 -29.14
C THR A 177 -36.42 -34.52 -29.63
N PHE A 178 -35.90 -33.53 -28.91
CA PHE A 178 -34.61 -32.92 -29.26
C PHE A 178 -33.45 -33.93 -29.19
N GLU A 179 -33.54 -34.92 -28.31
CA GLU A 179 -32.57 -36.01 -28.16
C GLU A 179 -32.64 -36.98 -29.35
N GLU A 180 -33.84 -37.35 -29.82
CA GLU A 180 -34.05 -38.15 -31.03
C GLU A 180 -33.57 -37.44 -32.30
N ILE A 181 -33.83 -36.14 -32.43
CA ILE A 181 -33.33 -35.29 -33.54
C ILE A 181 -31.80 -35.22 -33.51
N SER A 182 -31.20 -35.16 -32.32
CA SER A 182 -29.74 -35.09 -32.15
C SER A 182 -29.00 -36.38 -32.52
N ILE A 183 -29.66 -37.55 -32.48
CA ILE A 183 -29.03 -38.87 -32.68
C ILE A 183 -29.40 -39.50 -34.05
N SER A 184 -30.59 -39.23 -34.58
CA SER A 184 -31.08 -39.88 -35.80
C SER A 184 -30.39 -39.41 -37.10
N ARG A 185 -30.47 -40.22 -38.17
CA ARG A 185 -30.24 -39.74 -39.55
C ARG A 185 -31.48 -38.96 -39.98
N THR A 186 -31.32 -37.66 -40.15
CA THR A 186 -32.38 -36.66 -40.26
C THR A 186 -32.57 -36.15 -41.68
N LYS A 187 -33.72 -35.53 -41.93
CA LYS A 187 -33.95 -34.66 -43.09
C LYS A 187 -33.50 -33.22 -42.78
N ILE A 188 -33.27 -32.42 -43.83
CA ILE A 188 -32.85 -31.00 -43.72
C ILE A 188 -33.75 -30.21 -42.77
N ASP A 189 -35.07 -30.43 -42.80
CA ASP A 189 -36.03 -29.73 -41.94
C ASP A 189 -35.86 -30.07 -40.45
N GLU A 190 -35.45 -31.32 -40.14
CA GLU A 190 -35.16 -31.76 -38.77
C GLU A 190 -33.81 -31.18 -38.28
N ASP A 191 -32.83 -30.99 -39.17
CA ASP A 191 -31.57 -30.34 -38.83
C ASP A 191 -31.75 -28.84 -38.54
N ILE A 192 -32.65 -28.17 -39.28
CA ILE A 192 -33.05 -26.78 -39.02
C ILE A 192 -33.74 -26.68 -37.65
N LEU A 193 -34.69 -27.58 -37.36
CA LEU A 193 -35.38 -27.60 -36.06
C LEU A 193 -34.42 -27.92 -34.90
N GLY A 194 -33.49 -28.86 -35.10
CA GLY A 194 -32.44 -29.19 -34.14
C GLY A 194 -31.51 -28.00 -33.86
N SER A 195 -31.11 -27.26 -34.89
CA SER A 195 -30.40 -25.97 -34.78
C SER A 195 -31.17 -24.98 -33.89
N VAL A 196 -32.46 -24.76 -34.16
CA VAL A 196 -33.30 -23.83 -33.36
C VAL A 196 -33.39 -24.28 -31.90
N CYS A 197 -33.63 -25.57 -31.64
CA CYS A 197 -33.70 -26.11 -30.28
C CYS A 197 -32.37 -25.94 -29.53
N LEU A 198 -31.23 -26.18 -30.20
CA LEU A 198 -29.89 -25.97 -29.64
C LEU A 198 -29.68 -24.51 -29.22
N GLN A 199 -30.09 -23.55 -30.06
CA GLN A 199 -30.00 -22.13 -29.71
C GLN A 199 -30.85 -21.78 -28.49
N LEU A 200 -32.07 -22.30 -28.40
CA LEU A 200 -32.93 -22.11 -27.21
C LEU A 200 -32.29 -22.69 -25.95
N VAL A 201 -31.61 -23.83 -26.04
CA VAL A 201 -30.81 -24.38 -24.92
C VAL A 201 -29.71 -23.41 -24.51
N VAL A 202 -28.96 -22.81 -25.45
CA VAL A 202 -27.95 -21.79 -25.13
C VAL A 202 -28.58 -20.55 -24.50
N VAL A 203 -29.66 -20.00 -25.06
CA VAL A 203 -30.37 -18.82 -24.54
C VAL A 203 -30.84 -19.03 -23.08
N ASP A 204 -31.45 -20.17 -22.78
CA ASP A 204 -31.93 -20.47 -21.43
C ASP A 204 -30.79 -20.85 -20.47
N MET A 205 -29.69 -21.45 -20.95
CA MET A 205 -28.47 -21.62 -20.15
C MET A 205 -27.86 -20.26 -19.76
N PHE A 206 -27.85 -19.29 -20.67
CA PHE A 206 -27.41 -17.91 -20.40
C PHE A 206 -28.30 -17.23 -19.36
N LYS A 207 -29.63 -17.35 -19.48
CA LYS A 207 -30.59 -16.92 -18.43
C LYS A 207 -30.29 -17.57 -17.08
N LYS A 208 -30.12 -18.90 -17.02
CA LYS A 208 -29.79 -19.62 -15.76
C LYS A 208 -28.50 -19.08 -15.15
N LEU A 209 -27.48 -18.83 -15.97
CA LEU A 209 -26.19 -18.24 -15.60
C LEU A 209 -26.24 -16.73 -15.25
N GLU A 210 -27.40 -16.07 -15.36
CA GLU A 210 -27.58 -14.62 -15.16
C GLU A 210 -26.76 -13.76 -16.14
N LEU A 211 -26.54 -14.27 -17.35
CA LEU A 211 -25.93 -13.56 -18.46
C LEU A 211 -27.01 -12.97 -19.37
N PHE A 212 -27.19 -11.64 -19.28
CA PHE A 212 -28.16 -10.89 -20.07
C PHE A 212 -27.45 -10.07 -21.18
N PRO A 213 -27.37 -10.56 -22.43
CA PRO A 213 -26.87 -9.79 -23.56
C PRO A 213 -27.83 -8.66 -23.93
N VAL A 214 -27.31 -7.63 -24.59
CA VAL A 214 -28.08 -6.46 -25.04
C VAL A 214 -28.97 -6.80 -26.24
N SER A 215 -28.43 -7.58 -27.19
CA SER A 215 -29.24 -8.17 -28.27
C SER A 215 -28.68 -9.51 -28.77
N VAL A 216 -29.55 -10.22 -29.47
CA VAL A 216 -29.32 -11.54 -30.07
C VAL A 216 -29.57 -11.42 -31.58
N PHE A 217 -28.55 -11.70 -32.36
CA PHE A 217 -28.60 -11.68 -33.82
C PHE A 217 -28.77 -13.10 -34.35
N GLU A 218 -29.64 -13.29 -35.35
CA GLU A 218 -29.81 -14.58 -36.04
C GLU A 218 -30.27 -14.38 -37.49
N ALA A 219 -29.97 -15.36 -38.34
CA ALA A 219 -30.55 -15.50 -39.69
C ALA A 219 -31.72 -16.52 -39.77
N VAL A 220 -31.99 -17.29 -38.72
CA VAL A 220 -33.00 -18.38 -38.67
C VAL A 220 -34.09 -18.10 -37.61
N LEU A 221 -34.22 -16.84 -37.18
CA LEU A 221 -35.31 -16.38 -36.30
C LEU A 221 -36.69 -16.44 -36.97
N GLU A 222 -36.77 -16.78 -38.27
CA GLU A 222 -38.02 -17.23 -38.91
C GLU A 222 -38.64 -18.44 -38.22
N ALA A 223 -37.88 -19.22 -37.46
CA ALA A 223 -38.43 -20.28 -36.61
C ALA A 223 -39.34 -19.76 -35.48
N ILE A 224 -39.37 -18.46 -35.17
CA ILE A 224 -40.41 -17.86 -34.30
C ILE A 224 -41.78 -17.82 -35.01
N LYS A 225 -41.86 -18.07 -36.33
CA LYS A 225 -43.12 -18.43 -37.01
C LYS A 225 -43.63 -19.83 -36.65
N LEU A 226 -42.79 -20.71 -36.10
CA LEU A 226 -43.28 -21.91 -35.40
C LEU A 226 -43.83 -21.45 -34.04
N SER A 227 -45.13 -21.14 -34.03
CA SER A 227 -45.99 -20.81 -32.87
C SER A 227 -45.99 -21.85 -31.73
N ILE A 228 -45.21 -22.91 -31.92
CA ILE A 228 -44.98 -24.08 -31.08
C ILE A 228 -44.15 -23.74 -29.83
N LEU A 229 -43.01 -23.05 -29.98
CA LEU A 229 -41.93 -23.06 -28.97
C LEU A 229 -42.06 -22.07 -27.77
N LYS A 230 -43.09 -21.22 -27.75
CA LYS A 230 -43.47 -20.30 -26.63
C LYS A 230 -42.29 -19.80 -25.78
N VAL A 231 -41.37 -19.08 -26.40
CA VAL A 231 -40.13 -18.60 -25.76
C VAL A 231 -40.40 -17.30 -24.99
N ASP A 232 -40.02 -17.24 -23.71
CA ASP A 232 -40.04 -15.98 -22.96
C ASP A 232 -38.90 -15.06 -23.42
N SER A 233 -39.27 -14.08 -24.24
CA SER A 233 -38.37 -13.13 -24.92
C SER A 233 -38.14 -11.82 -24.16
N ARG A 234 -38.77 -11.62 -22.99
CA ARG A 234 -38.83 -10.30 -22.30
C ARG A 234 -37.47 -9.66 -21.95
N ASN A 235 -36.38 -10.42 -21.99
CA ASN A 235 -35.02 -9.97 -21.67
C ASN A 235 -34.06 -9.96 -22.88
N PHE A 236 -34.54 -10.19 -24.11
CA PHE A 236 -33.71 -10.25 -25.32
C PHE A 236 -34.30 -9.38 -26.45
N VAL A 237 -33.49 -8.47 -26.98
CA VAL A 237 -33.78 -7.78 -28.25
C VAL A 237 -33.25 -8.65 -29.38
N PHE A 238 -34.08 -8.96 -30.38
CA PHE A 238 -33.68 -9.73 -31.55
C PHE A 238 -33.45 -8.82 -32.76
N GLU A 239 -32.34 -9.00 -33.46
CA GLU A 239 -31.92 -8.15 -34.58
C GLU A 239 -31.58 -8.98 -35.84
N ASN A 240 -32.24 -8.68 -36.96
CA ASN A 240 -31.96 -9.30 -38.25
C ASN A 240 -30.74 -8.64 -38.92
N SER A 241 -29.55 -9.20 -38.71
CA SER A 241 -28.31 -8.79 -39.40
C SER A 241 -27.41 -9.98 -39.69
N ASN A 242 -26.85 -10.03 -40.91
CA ASN A 242 -25.87 -11.03 -41.32
C ASN A 242 -24.43 -10.70 -40.89
N LYS A 243 -24.20 -9.60 -40.15
CA LYS A 243 -22.88 -9.22 -39.63
C LYS A 243 -22.98 -8.68 -38.20
N PRO A 244 -22.09 -9.08 -37.29
CA PRO A 244 -22.07 -8.56 -35.93
C PRO A 244 -21.59 -7.10 -35.89
N PRO A 245 -22.10 -6.30 -34.94
CA PRO A 245 -21.65 -4.92 -34.73
C PRO A 245 -20.18 -4.85 -34.27
N LYS A 246 -19.42 -3.88 -34.81
CA LYS A 246 -18.00 -3.69 -34.47
C LYS A 246 -17.80 -3.23 -33.02
N GLY A 247 -16.78 -3.77 -32.35
CA GLY A 247 -16.33 -3.30 -31.03
C GLY A 247 -17.08 -3.92 -29.83
N MET A 248 -17.78 -5.03 -30.03
CA MET A 248 -18.58 -5.72 -29.01
C MET A 248 -18.08 -7.14 -28.77
N ILE A 249 -18.54 -7.79 -27.69
CA ILE A 249 -18.34 -9.24 -27.53
C ILE A 249 -19.44 -9.92 -28.32
N THR A 250 -19.04 -10.66 -29.35
CA THR A 250 -19.93 -11.45 -30.21
C THR A 250 -19.71 -12.93 -29.93
N LEU A 251 -20.74 -13.58 -29.39
CA LEU A 251 -20.74 -15.03 -29.25
C LEU A 251 -21.21 -15.66 -30.57
N ASN A 252 -20.29 -15.81 -31.53
CA ASN A 252 -20.57 -16.51 -32.79
C ASN A 252 -20.52 -18.02 -32.57
N LEU A 253 -21.69 -18.66 -32.61
CA LEU A 253 -21.85 -20.07 -32.29
C LEU A 253 -21.90 -20.98 -33.55
N SER A 254 -21.43 -20.49 -34.70
CA SER A 254 -21.49 -21.20 -35.99
C SER A 254 -20.18 -21.91 -36.40
N ASP A 255 -20.26 -22.65 -37.50
CA ASP A 255 -19.15 -23.40 -38.09
C ASP A 255 -18.09 -22.52 -38.79
N VAL A 256 -18.27 -21.20 -38.82
CA VAL A 256 -17.41 -20.27 -39.58
C VAL A 256 -17.08 -19.03 -38.75
N SER A 257 -15.80 -18.67 -38.66
CA SER A 257 -15.37 -17.41 -38.03
C SER A 257 -15.78 -16.21 -38.88
N ILE A 258 -16.47 -15.25 -38.28
CA ILE A 258 -16.94 -14.00 -38.89
C ILE A 258 -16.01 -12.83 -38.50
N THR A 259 -15.35 -12.91 -37.33
CA THR A 259 -14.29 -11.99 -36.90
C THR A 259 -13.13 -12.71 -36.20
N ASP A 260 -11.98 -12.03 -36.04
CA ASP A 260 -10.80 -12.52 -35.30
C ASP A 260 -11.04 -12.62 -33.77
N LYS A 261 -12.22 -12.24 -33.27
CA LYS A 261 -12.62 -12.28 -31.86
C LYS A 261 -13.75 -13.26 -31.57
N ASP A 262 -14.10 -14.09 -32.55
CA ASP A 262 -15.21 -15.04 -32.46
C ASP A 262 -14.85 -16.27 -31.63
N TYR A 263 -15.88 -17.00 -31.20
CA TYR A 263 -15.76 -18.12 -30.26
C TYR A 263 -16.33 -19.42 -30.86
N LEU A 264 -15.52 -20.09 -31.67
CA LEU A 264 -15.91 -21.33 -32.34
C LEU A 264 -16.06 -22.49 -31.35
N LEU A 265 -17.20 -23.19 -31.40
CA LEU A 265 -17.50 -24.36 -30.55
C LEU A 265 -17.21 -25.72 -31.20
N VAL A 266 -16.64 -25.74 -32.41
CA VAL A 266 -16.68 -26.91 -33.32
C VAL A 266 -15.86 -28.11 -32.84
N GLU A 267 -14.77 -27.90 -32.10
CA GLU A 267 -13.92 -28.96 -31.53
C GLU A 267 -13.84 -28.86 -30.00
N ASN A 268 -13.93 -30.01 -29.30
CA ASN A 268 -13.95 -30.10 -27.84
C ASN A 268 -14.96 -29.12 -27.17
N GLY A 269 -16.18 -29.06 -27.71
CA GLY A 269 -17.14 -27.99 -27.42
C GLY A 269 -17.55 -27.84 -25.96
N THR A 270 -17.46 -28.89 -25.13
CA THR A 270 -17.64 -28.76 -23.67
C THR A 270 -16.57 -27.84 -23.07
N VAL A 271 -15.30 -28.01 -23.44
CA VAL A 271 -14.20 -27.15 -22.97
C VAL A 271 -14.32 -25.75 -23.58
N ASN A 272 -14.62 -25.62 -24.87
CA ASN A 272 -14.76 -24.30 -25.50
C ASN A 272 -15.94 -23.50 -24.93
N PHE A 273 -17.04 -24.16 -24.54
CA PHE A 273 -18.16 -23.51 -23.85
C PHE A 273 -17.78 -23.02 -22.45
N LEU A 274 -16.93 -23.76 -21.73
CA LEU A 274 -16.40 -23.31 -20.44
C LEU A 274 -15.37 -22.18 -20.60
N ASP A 275 -14.52 -22.24 -21.63
CA ASP A 275 -13.57 -21.18 -22.00
C ASP A 275 -14.33 -19.88 -22.35
N LEU A 276 -15.43 -19.99 -23.08
CA LEU A 276 -16.35 -18.90 -23.39
C LEU A 276 -16.86 -18.18 -22.13
N LEU A 277 -17.39 -18.95 -21.17
CA LEU A 277 -17.88 -18.41 -19.90
C LEU A 277 -16.76 -17.80 -19.05
N GLY A 278 -15.57 -18.41 -19.06
CA GLY A 278 -14.36 -17.87 -18.43
C GLY A 278 -13.91 -16.54 -19.05
N ARG A 279 -13.97 -16.42 -20.38
CA ARG A 279 -13.65 -15.18 -21.11
C ARG A 279 -14.66 -14.08 -20.80
N LEU A 280 -15.95 -14.39 -20.74
CA LEU A 280 -16.97 -13.44 -20.27
C LEU A 280 -16.66 -12.96 -18.84
N TYR A 281 -16.23 -13.85 -17.95
CA TYR A 281 -15.86 -13.49 -16.58
C TYR A 281 -14.70 -12.49 -16.52
N ILE A 282 -13.62 -12.67 -17.29
CA ILE A 282 -12.49 -11.73 -17.32
C ILE A 282 -12.81 -10.39 -18.01
N GLU A 283 -13.78 -10.36 -18.93
CA GLU A 283 -14.32 -9.12 -19.52
C GLU A 283 -15.33 -8.38 -18.61
N GLY A 284 -15.60 -8.91 -17.40
CA GLY A 284 -16.36 -8.22 -16.36
C GLY A 284 -17.70 -8.86 -15.98
N TYR A 285 -18.20 -9.83 -16.75
CA TYR A 285 -19.45 -10.53 -16.44
C TYR A 285 -19.34 -11.44 -15.21
N LEU A 286 -20.47 -11.82 -14.61
CA LEU A 286 -20.56 -12.71 -13.46
C LEU A 286 -21.44 -13.94 -13.77
N PRO A 287 -21.01 -14.84 -14.66
CA PRO A 287 -21.74 -16.09 -14.88
C PRO A 287 -21.86 -16.87 -13.55
N GLN A 288 -23.08 -17.30 -13.21
CA GLN A 288 -23.35 -18.07 -11.99
C GLN A 288 -22.97 -19.55 -12.18
N VAL A 289 -21.66 -19.82 -12.34
CA VAL A 289 -21.08 -21.10 -12.79
C VAL A 289 -21.50 -22.30 -11.92
N HIS A 290 -21.74 -22.09 -10.62
CA HIS A 290 -22.23 -23.16 -9.73
C HIS A 290 -23.57 -23.78 -10.19
N LYS A 291 -24.36 -23.10 -11.03
CA LYS A 291 -25.66 -23.60 -11.51
C LYS A 291 -25.55 -24.62 -12.64
N ILE A 292 -24.44 -24.69 -13.38
CA ILE A 292 -24.28 -25.66 -14.50
C ILE A 292 -23.79 -27.04 -14.05
N TYR A 293 -23.45 -27.19 -12.77
CA TYR A 293 -23.00 -28.43 -12.14
C TYR A 293 -24.02 -28.96 -11.12
N PRO A 294 -23.90 -30.24 -10.69
CA PRO A 294 -24.60 -30.74 -9.52
C PRO A 294 -24.35 -29.84 -8.29
N GLN A 295 -25.40 -29.60 -7.50
CA GLN A 295 -25.27 -28.69 -6.34
C GLN A 295 -24.44 -29.34 -5.23
N VAL A 296 -23.49 -28.56 -4.70
CA VAL A 296 -22.64 -28.94 -3.57
C VAL A 296 -23.43 -28.79 -2.26
N GLU A 297 -23.43 -29.84 -1.45
CA GLU A 297 -24.09 -29.83 -0.14
C GLU A 297 -23.22 -29.11 0.91
N PHE A 298 -23.74 -28.02 1.46
CA PHE A 298 -23.10 -27.26 2.55
C PHE A 298 -23.68 -27.63 3.92
N PRO A 299 -22.88 -27.63 5.00
CA PRO A 299 -21.45 -27.32 5.04
C PRO A 299 -20.58 -28.39 4.36
N VAL A 300 -19.39 -27.98 3.91
CA VAL A 300 -18.42 -28.87 3.28
C VAL A 300 -17.89 -29.91 4.26
N SER A 301 -17.39 -31.02 3.72
CA SER A 301 -16.74 -32.08 4.47
C SER A 301 -15.40 -31.61 5.00
N ARG A 302 -14.94 -32.32 6.03
CA ARG A 302 -13.67 -32.06 6.68
C ARG A 302 -12.48 -32.34 5.76
N GLY A 303 -11.42 -31.53 5.87
CA GLY A 303 -10.21 -31.67 5.06
C GLY A 303 -10.30 -31.02 3.67
N THR A 304 -11.41 -30.36 3.35
CA THR A 304 -11.52 -29.45 2.21
C THR A 304 -10.54 -28.28 2.35
N SER A 305 -9.87 -27.92 1.25
CA SER A 305 -8.75 -26.97 1.28
C SER A 305 -9.15 -25.59 1.81
N SER A 306 -8.29 -24.98 2.63
CA SER A 306 -8.49 -23.60 3.10
C SER A 306 -8.17 -22.60 1.98
N ILE A 307 -9.04 -21.60 1.80
CA ILE A 307 -8.88 -20.56 0.79
C ILE A 307 -7.91 -19.46 1.25
N SER A 308 -7.92 -19.14 2.56
CA SER A 308 -7.20 -17.99 3.12
C SER A 308 -5.70 -17.91 2.76
N PRO A 309 -4.92 -19.01 2.68
CA PRO A 309 -3.50 -18.94 2.30
C PRO A 309 -3.25 -18.45 0.86
N PHE A 310 -4.25 -18.57 -0.03
CA PHE A 310 -4.14 -18.18 -1.44
C PHE A 310 -4.67 -16.77 -1.71
N ILE A 311 -5.33 -16.12 -0.74
CA ILE A 311 -5.77 -14.73 -0.85
C ILE A 311 -4.56 -13.82 -0.59
N GLN A 312 -3.86 -13.50 -1.67
CA GLN A 312 -2.70 -12.60 -1.62
C GLN A 312 -3.09 -11.13 -1.77
N TRP A 313 -2.34 -10.29 -1.08
CA TRP A 313 -2.49 -8.84 -1.05
C TRP A 313 -1.39 -8.17 -1.88
N ASP A 314 -1.60 -6.91 -2.20
CA ASP A 314 -0.56 -6.08 -2.80
C ASP A 314 0.34 -5.50 -1.69
N HIS A 315 1.55 -6.06 -1.55
CA HIS A 315 2.53 -5.67 -0.53
C HIS A 315 3.65 -4.77 -1.09
N GLN A 316 3.48 -4.15 -2.27
CA GLN A 316 4.49 -3.24 -2.85
C GLN A 316 4.81 -2.05 -1.92
N THR A 317 3.81 -1.53 -1.20
CA THR A 317 3.99 -0.42 -0.25
C THR A 317 4.32 -0.96 1.14
N SER A 318 5.53 -0.66 1.62
CA SER A 318 5.92 -0.84 3.02
C SER A 318 5.43 0.35 3.87
N TRP A 319 4.88 0.05 5.05
CA TRP A 319 4.35 1.05 5.98
C TRP A 319 5.33 1.29 7.13
N LEU A 320 5.31 2.49 7.72
CA LEU A 320 6.12 2.83 8.90
C LEU A 320 5.63 2.05 10.13
N GLY A 321 6.26 0.91 10.41
CA GLY A 321 6.06 0.15 11.64
C GLY A 321 6.72 0.83 12.84
N TYR A 322 6.01 0.93 13.97
CA TYR A 322 6.59 1.40 15.23
C TYR A 322 7.71 0.44 15.68
N LYS A 323 8.96 0.88 15.55
CA LYS A 323 10.11 0.10 16.01
C LYS A 323 10.29 0.30 17.51
N PHE A 324 9.85 -0.68 18.30
CA PHE A 324 10.02 -0.70 19.75
C PHE A 324 11.50 -0.52 20.14
N LYS A 325 11.85 0.69 20.59
CA LYS A 325 13.12 0.98 21.27
C LYS A 325 12.94 0.57 22.72
N GLY A 326 13.57 -0.53 23.13
CA GLY A 326 13.32 -1.14 24.44
C GLY A 326 13.54 -0.20 25.62
N PHE A 327 12.81 -0.46 26.72
CA PHE A 327 12.71 0.37 27.93
C PHE A 327 14.07 0.80 28.52
N ILE A 328 15.10 -0.04 28.40
CA ILE A 328 16.47 0.24 28.87
C ILE A 328 17.12 1.41 28.11
N SER A 329 16.76 1.65 26.85
CA SER A 329 17.38 2.69 26.01
C SER A 329 17.00 4.14 26.36
N PHE A 330 16.06 4.34 27.29
CA PHE A 330 15.62 5.65 27.79
C PHE A 330 16.31 6.07 29.10
N MET A 331 16.86 5.14 29.88
CA MET A 331 17.28 5.40 31.27
C MET A 331 18.72 5.95 31.40
N GLU A 332 19.60 5.68 30.43
CA GLU A 332 21.04 5.98 30.55
C GLU A 332 21.65 6.49 29.23
N LYS A 333 21.13 7.60 28.69
CA LYS A 333 21.71 8.25 27.50
C LYS A 333 22.34 9.60 27.78
N GLU A 334 23.56 9.56 28.28
CA GLU A 334 24.55 10.62 28.05
C GLU A 334 24.89 10.81 26.56
N GLN A 335 24.34 9.99 25.64
CA GLN A 335 24.52 10.09 24.18
C GLN A 335 23.23 9.84 23.38
N VAL A 336 22.86 10.75 22.49
CA VAL A 336 21.69 10.64 21.59
C VAL A 336 22.10 10.79 20.13
N GLU A 337 21.67 9.85 19.27
CA GLU A 337 21.85 9.93 17.81
C GLU A 337 20.59 10.52 17.17
N TYR A 338 20.78 11.62 16.43
CA TYR A 338 19.76 12.24 15.59
C TYR A 338 20.01 11.90 14.11
N GLN A 339 18.94 11.65 13.36
CA GLN A 339 18.98 11.40 11.92
C GLN A 339 18.24 12.52 11.19
N ILE A 340 19.00 13.48 10.67
CA ILE A 340 18.45 14.67 10.03
C ILE A 340 18.29 14.40 8.53
N SER A 341 17.09 14.59 7.99
CA SER A 341 16.78 14.40 6.57
C SER A 341 15.63 15.29 6.13
N TYR A 342 15.70 15.82 4.90
CA TYR A 342 14.60 16.55 4.27
C TYR A 342 13.35 15.71 3.96
N LEU A 343 13.41 14.39 4.20
CA LEU A 343 12.23 13.52 4.17
C LEU A 343 11.26 13.81 5.33
N TYR A 344 11.77 14.33 6.45
CA TYR A 344 10.96 14.73 7.60
C TYR A 344 10.57 16.21 7.48
N GLU A 345 9.28 16.50 7.67
CA GLU A 345 8.70 17.84 7.53
C GLU A 345 9.37 18.87 8.45
N GLU A 346 9.56 18.50 9.72
CA GLU A 346 10.28 19.25 10.77
C GLU A 346 11.71 19.67 10.39
N HIS A 347 12.34 19.03 9.40
CA HIS A 347 13.69 19.33 8.94
C HIS A 347 13.73 20.12 7.62
N GLN A 348 12.58 20.31 6.94
CA GLN A 348 12.56 20.94 5.62
C GLN A 348 12.92 22.44 5.66
N PHE A 349 12.69 23.12 6.78
CA PHE A 349 13.05 24.54 6.94
C PHE A 349 14.56 24.80 6.68
N MET A 350 15.41 23.82 7.02
CA MET A 350 16.86 23.91 6.78
C MET A 350 17.22 24.05 5.30
N LYS A 351 16.32 23.71 4.35
CA LYS A 351 16.52 24.01 2.91
C LYS A 351 16.82 25.51 2.66
N GLY A 352 16.38 26.40 3.54
CA GLY A 352 16.61 27.85 3.47
C GLY A 352 18.00 28.34 3.90
N HIS A 353 18.80 27.54 4.63
CA HIS A 353 20.11 27.94 5.15
C HIS A 353 21.25 27.65 4.15
N VAL A 354 21.29 28.44 3.07
CA VAL A 354 22.25 28.29 1.97
C VAL A 354 23.37 29.33 2.09
N ILE A 355 24.62 28.86 2.20
CA ILE A 355 25.83 29.69 2.32
C ILE A 355 26.86 29.20 1.28
N ASP A 356 27.45 30.11 0.49
CA ASP A 356 28.39 29.77 -0.61
C ASP A 356 27.81 28.70 -1.57
N GLY A 357 26.51 28.82 -1.88
CA GLY A 357 25.76 27.89 -2.75
C GLY A 357 25.54 26.48 -2.17
N ARG A 358 25.85 26.25 -0.89
CA ARG A 358 25.66 24.95 -0.21
C ARG A 358 24.63 25.07 0.88
N ASN A 359 23.78 24.07 1.01
CA ASN A 359 22.97 23.97 2.20
C ASN A 359 23.83 23.48 3.37
N LEU A 360 24.10 24.37 4.33
CA LEU A 360 24.88 24.03 5.52
C LEU A 360 23.93 23.77 6.68
N PHE A 361 24.25 22.81 7.54
CA PHE A 361 23.50 22.62 8.77
C PHE A 361 23.73 23.82 9.71
N PRO A 362 22.68 24.51 10.19
CA PRO A 362 22.82 25.74 11.00
C PRO A 362 23.65 25.54 12.25
N ALA A 363 24.42 26.57 12.63
CA ALA A 363 25.20 26.53 13.88
C ALA A 363 24.27 26.41 15.12
N THR A 364 23.09 27.02 15.03
CA THR A 364 22.06 27.09 16.07
C THR A 364 21.30 25.78 16.26
N GLU A 365 21.12 24.98 15.20
CA GLU A 365 20.48 23.66 15.34
C GLU A 365 21.36 22.69 16.14
N TYR A 366 22.71 22.80 16.11
CA TYR A 366 23.56 22.02 17.03
C TYR A 366 23.30 22.36 18.50
N LEU A 367 23.04 23.65 18.80
CA LEU A 367 22.71 24.10 20.16
C LEU A 367 21.33 23.59 20.57
N LYS A 368 20.32 23.68 19.68
CA LYS A 368 18.98 23.14 19.93
C LYS A 368 19.00 21.62 20.12
N LEU A 369 19.74 20.85 19.31
CA LEU A 369 19.90 19.41 19.53
C LEU A 369 20.59 19.08 20.87
N ALA A 370 21.57 19.89 21.29
CA ALA A 370 22.21 19.75 22.60
C ALA A 370 21.26 20.08 23.77
N TRP A 371 20.43 21.12 23.62
CA TRP A 371 19.38 21.49 24.57
C TRP A 371 18.30 20.41 24.68
N GLN A 372 17.80 19.90 23.55
CA GLN A 372 16.85 18.80 23.50
C GLN A 372 17.41 17.56 24.18
N THR A 373 18.65 17.18 23.87
CA THR A 373 19.33 16.06 24.55
C THR A 373 19.36 16.26 26.07
N PHE A 374 19.62 17.49 26.54
CA PHE A 374 19.64 17.81 27.98
C PHE A 374 18.25 17.72 28.62
N ALA A 375 17.23 18.32 28.00
CA ALA A 375 15.85 18.28 28.48
C ALA A 375 15.33 16.81 28.53
N ASP A 376 15.50 16.06 27.44
CA ASP A 376 15.13 14.64 27.34
C ASP A 376 15.80 13.79 28.44
N THR A 377 17.12 13.96 28.65
CA THR A 377 17.91 13.25 29.67
C THR A 377 17.50 13.62 31.10
N LYS A 378 16.79 14.73 31.29
CA LYS A 378 16.26 15.18 32.58
C LYS A 378 14.75 14.98 32.72
N HIS A 379 14.10 14.44 31.70
CA HIS A 379 12.64 14.31 31.61
C HIS A 379 11.90 15.65 31.78
N PHE A 380 12.49 16.72 31.23
CA PHE A 380 11.87 18.04 31.13
C PHE A 380 11.46 18.33 29.69
N GLU A 381 10.47 19.20 29.50
CA GLU A 381 10.08 19.68 28.18
C GLU A 381 11.03 20.81 27.74
N LEU A 382 11.33 20.90 26.44
CA LEU A 382 12.25 21.92 25.91
C LEU A 382 11.78 23.33 26.29
N ASP A 383 10.51 23.63 26.04
CA ASP A 383 9.91 24.96 26.24
C ASP A 383 9.69 25.34 27.72
N THR A 384 10.03 24.46 28.66
CA THR A 384 10.03 24.75 30.11
C THR A 384 11.42 24.65 30.75
N THR A 385 12.47 24.39 29.95
CA THR A 385 13.84 24.16 30.45
C THR A 385 14.78 25.31 30.09
N PRO A 386 15.05 26.29 30.98
CA PRO A 386 16.12 27.26 30.77
C PRO A 386 17.49 26.57 30.62
N VAL A 387 18.32 27.06 29.70
CA VAL A 387 19.67 26.53 29.45
C VAL A 387 20.68 27.65 29.26
N ILE A 388 21.89 27.43 29.77
CA ILE A 388 23.06 28.27 29.50
C ILE A 388 24.09 27.38 28.80
N PHE A 389 24.60 27.82 27.65
CA PHE A 389 25.80 27.26 27.05
C PHE A 389 26.95 28.24 27.18
N GLU A 390 28.14 27.74 27.47
CA GLU A 390 29.36 28.54 27.55
C GLU A 390 30.47 27.93 26.69
N ASN A 391 31.30 28.80 26.11
CA ASN A 391 32.49 28.45 25.32
C ASN A 391 32.24 27.49 24.14
N CYS A 392 31.06 27.56 23.52
CA CYS A 392 30.69 26.79 22.33
C CYS A 392 31.72 26.96 21.20
N LYS A 393 32.08 25.86 20.54
CA LYS A 393 33.02 25.86 19.38
C LYS A 393 32.48 25.01 18.24
N PHE A 394 32.29 25.63 17.08
CA PHE A 394 31.83 24.97 15.85
C PHE A 394 33.03 24.57 15.00
N ILE A 395 33.53 23.35 15.21
CA ILE A 395 34.77 22.86 14.61
C ILE A 395 34.67 22.74 13.08
N ARG A 396 33.51 22.34 12.56
CA ARG A 396 33.27 22.15 11.13
C ARG A 396 31.78 22.23 10.79
N ALA A 397 31.44 23.00 9.77
CA ALA A 397 30.11 22.98 9.17
C ALA A 397 29.83 21.65 8.43
N VAL A 398 28.64 21.10 8.62
CA VAL A 398 28.10 19.96 7.87
C VAL A 398 27.34 20.50 6.66
N THR A 399 27.46 19.83 5.51
CA THR A 399 26.63 20.10 4.33
C THR A 399 25.50 19.07 4.31
N MET A 400 24.27 19.54 4.18
CA MET A 400 23.08 18.69 4.10
C MET A 400 22.95 18.10 2.68
N PRO A 401 22.72 16.79 2.54
CA PRO A 401 22.52 16.17 1.24
C PRO A 401 21.07 16.35 0.76
N ASN A 402 20.87 16.47 -0.56
CA ASN A 402 19.53 16.62 -1.14
C ASN A 402 18.68 15.34 -1.03
N SER A 403 19.31 14.18 -0.86
CA SER A 403 18.69 12.88 -0.61
C SER A 403 19.46 12.12 0.49
N GLY A 404 18.79 11.21 1.20
CA GLY A 404 19.37 10.50 2.35
C GLY A 404 19.32 11.31 3.66
N TYR A 405 20.23 11.03 4.59
CA TYR A 405 20.24 11.60 5.94
C TYR A 405 21.65 11.90 6.46
N VAL A 406 21.74 12.77 7.47
CA VAL A 406 22.95 13.02 8.28
C VAL A 406 22.73 12.44 9.67
N LYS A 407 23.67 11.59 10.14
CA LYS A 407 23.74 11.16 11.54
C LYS A 407 24.57 12.15 12.36
N LEU A 408 23.98 12.67 13.44
CA LEU A 408 24.65 13.51 14.44
C LEU A 408 24.53 12.85 15.82
N LEU A 409 25.66 12.49 16.42
CA LEU A 409 25.73 12.04 17.80
C LEU A 409 25.98 13.23 18.73
N VAL A 410 25.07 13.48 19.67
CA VAL A 410 25.20 14.46 20.77
C VAL A 410 25.65 13.73 22.03
N THR A 411 26.39 14.39 22.93
CA THR A 411 26.88 13.81 24.19
C THR A 411 26.92 14.85 25.32
N LEU A 412 26.61 14.44 26.57
CA LEU A 412 26.52 15.29 27.77
C LEU A 412 27.42 14.76 28.92
N GLN A 413 28.09 15.65 29.69
CA GLN A 413 29.07 15.32 30.75
C GLN A 413 29.16 16.38 31.88
N ARG A 414 28.69 16.11 33.11
CA ARG A 414 28.44 17.09 34.21
C ARG A 414 29.62 18.04 34.62
N GLY A 415 29.29 19.30 34.98
CA GLY A 415 30.18 20.42 35.44
C GLY A 415 29.36 21.63 35.98
N THR A 416 29.99 22.69 36.55
CA THR A 416 29.34 23.73 37.43
C THR A 416 29.70 25.22 37.17
N ASP A 417 28.83 26.17 37.61
CA ASP A 417 28.62 27.57 37.12
C ASP A 417 29.17 28.79 37.93
N VAL A 418 29.12 30.01 37.32
CA VAL A 418 28.83 31.35 37.95
C VAL A 418 28.37 32.44 36.91
N ASN A 419 27.67 33.52 37.31
CA ASN A 419 26.90 34.47 36.46
C ASN A 419 27.18 36.00 36.65
N ASN A 420 26.70 36.88 35.74
CA ASN A 420 26.23 38.30 35.93
C ASN A 420 25.75 39.01 34.60
N VAL A 421 25.03 40.17 34.68
CA VAL A 421 24.16 40.82 33.63
C VAL A 421 24.28 42.38 33.62
N PHE A 422 23.92 43.15 32.55
CA PHE A 422 23.26 44.52 32.54
C PHE A 422 22.89 45.08 31.10
N HIS A 423 22.33 46.31 30.96
CA HIS A 423 21.47 46.82 29.82
C HIS A 423 22.08 47.87 28.82
N GLY A 424 21.31 48.38 27.83
CA GLY A 424 21.72 49.33 26.74
C GLY A 424 20.57 50.22 26.15
N ASP A 425 20.71 50.82 24.95
CA ASP A 425 19.75 51.82 24.33
C ASP A 425 19.67 51.86 22.76
N LYS A 426 18.83 52.74 22.15
CA LYS A 426 18.33 52.80 20.71
C LYS A 426 19.19 53.65 19.69
N LEU A 427 18.99 53.80 18.35
CA LEU A 427 17.79 53.92 17.43
C LEU A 427 18.16 54.00 15.89
N ASN A 428 17.20 53.78 14.93
CA ASN A 428 17.10 54.14 13.46
C ASN A 428 17.20 53.06 12.33
N ILE A 429 16.10 52.79 11.60
CA ILE A 429 15.73 51.46 11.01
C ILE A 429 15.79 51.32 9.45
N LEU A 430 16.35 50.20 8.94
CA LEU A 430 16.34 49.62 7.57
C LEU A 430 15.27 48.53 7.36
N ARG A 431 14.95 48.18 6.10
CA ARG A 431 13.89 47.20 5.74
C ARG A 431 14.41 45.83 5.26
N GLN A 432 13.57 44.79 5.40
CA GLN A 432 13.85 43.38 5.09
C GLN A 432 14.62 43.14 3.76
N ASP A 433 14.16 43.71 2.65
CA ASP A 433 14.77 43.46 1.33
C ASP A 433 16.18 44.04 1.19
N GLU A 434 16.47 45.14 1.89
CA GLU A 434 17.79 45.78 1.90
C GLU A 434 18.79 44.92 2.70
N ILE A 435 18.33 44.40 3.85
CA ILE A 435 19.08 43.50 4.73
C ILE A 435 19.50 42.22 3.98
N TYR A 436 18.56 41.54 3.32
CA TYR A 436 18.89 40.31 2.60
C TYR A 436 19.60 40.55 1.26
N ARG A 437 19.51 41.75 0.67
CA ARG A 437 20.37 42.15 -0.46
C ARG A 437 21.83 42.26 -0.03
N GLU A 438 22.11 42.85 1.14
CA GLU A 438 23.47 42.93 1.68
C GLU A 438 24.04 41.54 2.01
N PHE A 439 23.23 40.66 2.61
CA PHE A 439 23.61 39.25 2.78
C PHE A 439 23.92 38.54 1.45
N TYR A 440 23.10 38.74 0.43
CA TYR A 440 23.32 38.15 -0.89
C TYR A 440 24.65 38.63 -1.53
N LEU A 441 24.99 39.92 -1.39
CA LEU A 441 26.28 40.48 -1.84
C LEU A 441 27.49 39.86 -1.11
N ARG A 442 27.32 39.45 0.16
CA ARG A 442 28.30 38.69 0.95
C ARG A 442 28.26 37.16 0.70
N VAL A 443 27.41 36.68 -0.21
CA VAL A 443 27.22 35.27 -0.61
C VAL A 443 26.51 34.39 0.45
N TYR A 444 25.64 34.99 1.27
CA TYR A 444 24.63 34.26 2.03
C TYR A 444 23.31 34.27 1.24
N ASN A 445 22.81 33.10 0.89
CA ASN A 445 21.64 32.91 0.04
C ASN A 445 20.43 32.45 0.89
N TYR A 446 20.20 33.11 2.02
CA TYR A 446 19.12 32.78 2.95
C TYR A 446 17.75 32.84 2.26
N SER A 447 16.87 31.89 2.61
CA SER A 447 15.48 31.84 2.13
C SER A 447 14.56 31.17 3.17
N GLY A 448 13.23 31.28 2.99
CA GLY A 448 12.25 30.79 3.96
C GLY A 448 12.42 31.43 5.33
N LEU A 449 12.31 30.63 6.40
CA LEU A 449 12.39 31.08 7.80
C LEU A 449 13.74 31.72 8.19
N PHE A 450 14.80 31.49 7.41
CA PHE A 450 16.10 32.16 7.57
C PHE A 450 16.11 33.60 7.03
N LYS A 451 14.97 34.10 6.53
CA LYS A 451 14.73 35.52 6.25
C LYS A 451 13.90 36.21 7.35
N GLY A 452 14.04 35.83 8.62
CA GLY A 452 13.15 36.27 9.70
C GLY A 452 13.36 37.70 10.20
N ILE A 453 14.54 38.32 9.99
CA ILE A 453 14.76 39.75 10.28
C ILE A 453 13.85 40.59 9.38
N LYS A 454 12.89 41.31 9.96
CA LYS A 454 11.96 42.22 9.25
C LYS A 454 12.52 43.63 9.10
N THR A 455 13.17 44.12 10.15
CA THR A 455 13.76 45.46 10.17
C THR A 455 15.03 45.46 11.01
N TYR A 456 15.95 46.40 10.74
CA TYR A 456 17.23 46.47 11.45
C TYR A 456 17.83 47.85 11.39
N ASN A 457 18.34 48.41 12.48
CA ASN A 457 18.91 49.75 12.47
C ASN A 457 20.31 49.86 11.83
N VAL A 458 20.62 51.07 11.35
CA VAL A 458 21.83 51.40 10.59
C VAL A 458 23.09 51.34 11.47
N ASP A 459 22.97 51.77 12.73
CA ASP A 459 23.97 51.62 13.79
C ASP A 459 24.06 50.18 14.33
N ALA A 460 23.18 49.30 13.85
CA ALA A 460 23.26 47.85 14.00
C ALA A 460 22.99 47.35 15.45
N SER A 461 22.36 48.16 16.29
CA SER A 461 22.07 47.90 17.71
C SER A 461 20.65 47.39 18.05
N LEU A 462 19.72 47.32 17.09
CA LEU A 462 18.32 46.93 17.26
C LEU A 462 17.70 46.43 15.93
N GLY A 463 17.24 45.18 15.90
CA GLY A 463 16.38 44.65 14.83
C GLY A 463 15.05 44.12 15.32
N LEU A 464 14.09 43.95 14.43
CA LEU A 464 12.87 43.17 14.67
C LEU A 464 13.00 41.83 13.95
N ILE A 465 12.96 40.74 14.70
CA ILE A 465 13.01 39.37 14.19
C ILE A 465 11.63 38.74 14.35
N LYS A 466 11.11 38.14 13.28
CA LYS A 466 9.88 37.37 13.35
C LYS A 466 10.09 36.05 14.09
N TRP A 467 9.20 35.75 15.02
CA TRP A 467 9.05 34.43 15.63
C TRP A 467 8.04 33.61 14.81
N ASP A 468 8.49 32.47 14.27
CA ASP A 468 7.71 31.49 13.50
C ASP A 468 7.84 30.09 14.17
N ASP A 469 7.74 30.04 15.50
CA ASP A 469 7.80 28.82 16.33
C ASP A 469 9.02 27.90 16.08
N ASN A 470 10.18 28.50 15.78
CA ASN A 470 11.41 27.78 15.48
C ASN A 470 12.63 28.45 16.13
N TRP A 471 13.07 27.86 17.24
CA TRP A 471 14.23 28.30 18.02
C TRP A 471 15.51 28.46 17.19
N ALA A 472 15.78 27.55 16.25
CA ALA A 472 17.03 27.55 15.50
C ALA A 472 17.09 28.64 14.44
N THR A 473 15.98 28.91 13.73
CA THR A 473 15.91 30.03 12.78
C THR A 473 15.91 31.36 13.53
N PHE A 474 15.21 31.48 14.65
CA PHE A 474 15.18 32.70 15.45
C PHE A 474 16.58 33.05 16.01
N MET A 475 17.28 32.09 16.60
CA MET A 475 18.67 32.27 17.01
C MET A 475 19.60 32.59 15.82
N ASP A 476 19.37 31.98 14.65
CA ASP A 476 20.23 32.23 13.48
C ASP A 476 20.01 33.66 12.95
N ASN A 477 18.76 34.13 12.92
CA ASN A 477 18.42 35.53 12.64
C ASN A 477 19.11 36.49 13.65
N MET A 478 19.28 36.11 14.93
CA MET A 478 20.08 36.89 15.90
C MET A 478 21.58 36.91 15.55
N LEU A 479 22.16 35.77 15.17
CA LEU A 479 23.57 35.70 14.73
C LEU A 479 23.80 36.49 13.43
N GLN A 480 22.83 36.46 12.51
CA GLN A 480 22.80 37.26 11.29
C GLN A 480 22.89 38.75 11.61
N LEU A 481 22.11 39.27 12.57
CA LEU A 481 22.23 40.66 13.02
C LEU A 481 23.65 41.00 13.52
N GLN A 482 24.25 40.16 14.36
CA GLN A 482 25.63 40.37 14.82
C GLN A 482 26.66 40.38 13.67
N ILE A 483 26.45 39.58 12.62
CA ILE A 483 27.30 39.58 11.41
C ILE A 483 27.14 40.89 10.62
N LEU A 484 25.93 41.46 10.54
CA LEU A 484 25.70 42.74 9.85
C LEU A 484 26.40 43.92 10.54
N GLN A 485 26.60 43.89 11.86
CA GLN A 485 27.36 44.94 12.58
C GLN A 485 28.80 45.11 12.06
N THR A 486 29.33 44.11 11.38
CA THR A 486 30.68 44.13 10.80
C THR A 486 30.62 44.68 9.38
N ASP A 487 31.04 45.93 9.18
CA ASP A 487 31.09 46.59 7.87
C ASP A 487 32.24 46.03 7.01
N THR A 488 31.99 44.88 6.38
CA THR A 488 32.93 44.22 5.48
C THR A 488 32.18 43.40 4.42
N ARG A 489 32.77 43.27 3.22
CA ARG A 489 32.26 42.38 2.15
C ARG A 489 32.73 40.93 2.28
N LEU A 490 33.23 40.54 3.45
CA LEU A 490 33.78 39.21 3.70
C LEU A 490 32.67 38.23 4.10
N LEU A 491 32.75 37.02 3.58
CA LEU A 491 31.93 35.91 4.04
C LEU A 491 32.48 35.43 5.39
N PHE A 492 31.60 35.33 6.39
CA PHE A 492 31.90 34.89 7.74
C PHE A 492 31.02 33.70 8.11
N VAL A 493 31.52 32.84 9.01
CA VAL A 493 30.70 31.84 9.69
C VAL A 493 31.00 31.86 11.18
N ALA A 494 30.00 31.52 11.99
CA ALA A 494 30.20 31.28 13.42
C ALA A 494 31.17 30.12 13.64
N VAL A 495 32.24 30.36 14.40
CA VAL A 495 33.21 29.34 14.83
C VAL A 495 33.21 29.13 16.34
N GLY A 496 32.59 30.05 17.10
CA GLY A 496 32.31 29.85 18.52
C GLY A 496 31.43 30.95 19.11
N ILE A 497 30.92 30.72 20.30
CA ILE A 497 30.10 31.66 21.09
C ILE A 497 30.59 31.58 22.54
N LYS A 498 30.88 32.71 23.20
CA LYS A 498 31.39 32.70 24.59
C LYS A 498 30.31 32.29 25.59
N LYS A 499 29.09 32.82 25.47
CA LYS A 499 27.94 32.46 26.32
C LYS A 499 26.64 32.63 25.54
N ILE A 500 25.68 31.76 25.76
CA ILE A 500 24.28 31.95 25.33
C ILE A 500 23.37 31.47 26.45
N ILE A 501 22.36 32.28 26.77
CA ILE A 501 21.33 32.04 27.78
C ILE A 501 20.01 31.94 27.03
N ILE A 502 19.22 30.90 27.31
CA ILE A 502 17.88 30.70 26.74
C ILE A 502 16.93 30.45 27.90
N ASP A 503 15.96 31.33 28.08
CA ASP A 503 14.85 31.22 29.02
C ASP A 503 13.53 31.08 28.22
N PRO A 504 13.04 29.85 28.00
CA PRO A 504 11.87 29.63 27.15
C PRO A 504 10.57 30.10 27.80
N ILE A 505 10.48 30.07 29.14
CA ILE A 505 9.31 30.52 29.89
C ILE A 505 9.13 32.02 29.69
N LYS A 506 10.21 32.79 29.89
CA LYS A 506 10.22 34.23 29.63
C LYS A 506 10.01 34.58 28.17
N HIS A 507 10.59 33.80 27.24
CA HIS A 507 10.37 34.01 25.82
C HIS A 507 8.88 33.82 25.46
N LYS A 508 8.25 32.75 25.94
CA LYS A 508 6.83 32.46 25.73
C LYS A 508 5.92 33.55 26.29
N GLN A 509 6.17 34.02 27.51
CA GLN A 509 5.44 35.16 28.10
C GLN A 509 5.55 36.43 27.24
N ILE A 510 6.73 36.70 26.65
CA ILE A 510 6.93 37.84 25.75
C ILE A 510 6.17 37.62 24.42
N VAL A 511 6.22 36.43 23.84
CA VAL A 511 5.47 36.07 22.61
C VAL A 511 3.96 36.20 22.81
N GLU A 512 3.42 35.64 23.90
CA GLU A 512 2.00 35.72 24.28
C GLU A 512 1.53 37.15 24.58
N SER A 513 2.45 38.07 24.90
CA SER A 513 2.15 39.49 25.09
C SER A 513 2.11 40.32 23.78
N GLN A 514 2.51 39.75 22.64
CA GLN A 514 2.47 40.44 21.34
C GLN A 514 1.10 40.27 20.67
N ASN A 515 0.32 41.35 20.59
CA ASN A 515 -0.95 41.38 19.85
C ASN A 515 -0.74 41.90 18.42
N GLY A 516 -0.65 41.00 17.43
CA GLY A 516 -0.55 41.34 16.00
C GLY A 516 -0.55 40.10 15.08
N GLU A 517 -0.72 40.31 13.76
CA GLU A 517 -0.75 39.21 12.77
C GLU A 517 0.61 38.50 12.58
N GLU A 518 1.72 39.18 12.90
CA GLU A 518 3.06 38.57 12.97
C GLU A 518 3.68 38.83 14.35
N CYS A 519 4.20 37.80 15.01
CA CYS A 519 4.95 37.97 16.25
C CYS A 519 6.36 38.49 15.94
N LEU A 520 6.60 39.78 16.22
CA LEU A 520 7.89 40.43 15.98
C LEU A 520 8.57 40.77 17.30
N LEU A 521 9.75 40.19 17.53
CA LEU A 521 10.52 40.37 18.76
C LEU A 521 11.70 41.32 18.55
N PRO A 522 11.90 42.32 19.43
CA PRO A 522 13.04 43.23 19.35
C PRO A 522 14.33 42.54 19.78
N ALA A 523 15.36 42.65 18.95
CA ALA A 523 16.68 42.06 19.13
C ALA A 523 17.72 43.18 19.30
N HIS A 524 18.07 43.45 20.56
CA HIS A 524 19.02 44.51 20.95
C HIS A 524 20.45 43.99 20.92
N THR A 525 21.36 44.70 20.26
CA THR A 525 22.77 44.31 20.10
C THR A 525 23.69 45.39 20.67
N ASN A 526 24.54 45.01 21.63
CA ASN A 526 25.61 45.86 22.18
C ASN A 526 26.95 45.44 21.55
N LYS A 527 27.58 46.36 20.82
CA LYS A 527 28.79 46.11 20.05
C LYS A 527 30.04 46.00 20.93
N ASP A 528 30.15 46.85 21.95
CA ASP A 528 31.29 46.90 22.89
C ASP A 528 31.41 45.62 23.72
N CYS A 529 30.26 45.06 24.11
CA CYS A 529 30.17 43.78 24.83
C CYS A 529 30.08 42.55 23.90
N ASN A 530 30.01 42.74 22.58
CA ASN A 530 29.70 41.70 21.57
C ASN A 530 28.51 40.83 22.02
N MET A 531 27.38 41.46 22.30
CA MET A 531 26.20 40.82 22.91
C MET A 531 24.95 41.11 22.08
N ILE A 532 24.05 40.14 21.90
CA ILE A 532 22.69 40.35 21.38
C ILE A 532 21.65 39.71 22.30
N LYS A 533 20.49 40.35 22.46
CA LYS A 533 19.39 39.90 23.31
C LYS A 533 18.05 40.08 22.62
N SER A 534 17.21 39.03 22.59
CA SER A 534 15.85 39.09 22.05
C SER A 534 14.92 38.10 22.74
N GLY A 535 13.73 38.56 23.14
CA GLY A 535 12.79 37.75 23.94
C GLY A 535 13.46 37.22 25.21
N GLY A 536 13.42 35.90 25.40
CA GLY A 536 14.13 35.18 26.46
C GLY A 536 15.56 34.71 26.12
N ILE A 537 16.18 35.19 25.02
CA ILE A 537 17.52 34.76 24.59
C ILE A 537 18.55 35.88 24.77
N GLU A 538 19.74 35.55 25.29
CA GLU A 538 20.93 36.42 25.36
C GLU A 538 22.14 35.66 24.78
N ILE A 539 22.90 36.26 23.85
CA ILE A 539 24.08 35.66 23.20
C ILE A 539 25.25 36.62 23.38
N HIS A 540 26.42 36.14 23.81
CA HIS A 540 27.61 36.92 24.10
C HIS A 540 28.85 36.33 23.41
N GLY A 541 29.71 37.22 22.92
CA GLY A 541 31.02 36.91 22.38
C GLY A 541 30.96 35.98 21.17
N LEU A 542 30.14 36.31 20.17
CA LEU A 542 30.15 35.61 18.88
C LEU A 542 31.55 35.73 18.26
N GLN A 543 32.14 34.57 17.93
CA GLN A 543 33.41 34.45 17.24
C GLN A 543 33.13 34.03 15.81
N VAL A 544 33.49 34.89 14.85
CA VAL A 544 33.35 34.60 13.43
C VAL A 544 34.70 34.41 12.76
N ARG A 545 34.75 33.55 11.74
CA ARG A 545 35.94 33.35 10.89
C ARG A 545 35.61 33.66 9.45
N SER A 546 36.45 34.46 8.80
CA SER A 546 36.30 34.71 7.37
C SER A 546 36.65 33.48 6.55
N ILE A 547 35.84 33.18 5.53
CA ILE A 547 36.08 32.12 4.56
C ILE A 547 36.37 32.76 3.20
N PHE A 548 37.52 32.41 2.61
CA PHE A 548 37.87 32.81 1.25
C PHE A 548 36.92 32.15 0.24
N LYS A 549 36.31 32.95 -0.64
CA LYS A 549 35.50 32.50 -1.79
C LYS A 549 36.31 31.50 -2.61
N LYS A 550 35.84 30.25 -2.74
CA LYS A 550 36.65 29.18 -3.34
C LYS A 550 36.53 29.16 -4.86
N LYS A 551 37.63 29.44 -5.57
CA LYS A 551 37.87 28.76 -6.86
C LYS A 551 38.03 27.26 -6.56
N GLY A 552 37.34 26.42 -7.32
CA GLY A 552 37.06 25.04 -6.93
C GLY A 552 38.30 24.16 -6.80
N LYS A 553 38.40 23.44 -5.66
CA LYS A 553 38.86 22.04 -5.55
C LYS A 553 38.63 21.51 -4.13
N ILE A 554 38.27 20.24 -4.05
CA ILE A 554 38.10 19.49 -2.79
C ILE A 554 39.41 18.73 -2.53
N GLY A 555 39.93 18.85 -1.32
CA GLY A 555 41.13 18.14 -0.88
C GLY A 555 40.99 17.75 0.58
N THR A 556 40.86 16.45 0.84
CA THR A 556 40.78 15.88 2.18
C THR A 556 42.16 15.51 2.69
N SER A 557 42.53 16.00 3.86
CA SER A 557 43.57 15.39 4.70
C SER A 557 43.16 15.47 6.16
N PHE A 558 43.46 14.42 6.92
CA PHE A 558 43.24 14.34 8.36
C PHE A 558 44.60 14.38 9.06
N ARG A 559 44.70 15.12 10.16
CA ARG A 559 45.68 14.86 11.23
C ARG A 559 44.98 14.97 12.59
N LYS A 560 45.33 14.06 13.50
CA LYS A 560 44.94 14.08 14.91
C LYS A 560 45.88 15.00 15.68
N THR A 561 45.35 15.72 16.67
CA THR A 561 46.12 16.19 17.85
C THR A 561 45.20 16.25 19.06
N HIS A 562 45.77 16.04 20.26
CA HIS A 562 45.03 15.93 21.52
C HIS A 562 44.71 17.31 22.13
N PHE A 563 43.72 17.35 23.02
CA PHE A 563 43.40 18.48 23.90
C PHE A 563 43.22 17.99 25.34
N SER A 564 43.63 18.79 26.32
CA SER A 564 43.38 18.57 27.75
C SER A 564 42.33 19.55 28.28
N SER A 565 41.24 19.01 28.85
CA SER A 565 40.43 19.47 30.02
C SER A 565 40.19 20.99 30.24
N LYS A 566 38.99 21.53 30.53
CA LYS A 566 37.64 21.04 30.98
C LYS A 566 36.56 22.02 30.42
N TRP A 567 35.24 21.85 30.46
CA TRP A 567 34.29 20.76 30.81
C TRP A 567 33.35 20.53 29.59
N TYR A 568 32.24 19.77 29.72
CA TYR A 568 31.18 19.55 28.71
C TYR A 568 31.65 19.66 27.24
N ASP A 569 32.49 18.71 26.83
CA ASP A 569 33.01 18.66 25.46
C ASP A 569 31.94 18.03 24.53
N PHE A 570 31.11 18.89 23.91
CA PHE A 570 30.07 18.48 22.96
C PHE A 570 30.67 17.91 21.66
N ARG A 571 31.01 16.62 21.70
CA ARG A 571 31.70 15.92 20.61
C ARG A 571 30.75 15.33 19.57
N PHE A 572 30.44 16.12 18.55
CA PHE A 572 29.77 15.64 17.34
C PHE A 572 30.67 14.66 16.56
N ARG A 573 30.33 13.37 16.58
CA ARG A 573 30.92 12.35 15.69
C ARG A 573 30.00 12.08 14.51
N ARG A 574 30.59 12.07 13.30
CA ARG A 574 29.93 11.68 12.05
C ARG A 574 30.29 10.23 11.70
N SER A 575 29.28 9.40 11.45
CA SER A 575 29.39 8.19 10.64
C SER A 575 28.57 8.37 9.36
N CYS A 576 29.01 7.77 8.26
CA CYS A 576 28.27 7.75 7.00
C CYS A 576 28.21 6.33 6.47
N GLU A 577 27.00 5.80 6.36
CA GLU A 577 26.68 4.56 5.64
C GLU A 577 25.32 4.74 4.97
N GLY A 578 25.13 4.11 3.81
CA GLY A 578 23.90 4.17 3.03
C GLY A 578 24.06 4.84 1.67
N GLN A 579 24.80 4.18 0.75
CA GLN A 579 24.44 4.28 -0.66
C GLN A 579 23.23 3.38 -0.87
N TYR A 580 22.11 3.95 -1.30
CA TYR A 580 21.15 3.18 -2.10
C TYR A 580 21.66 3.26 -3.53
N THR A 581 22.05 2.10 -4.07
CA THR A 581 22.22 1.89 -5.50
C THR A 581 20.86 1.58 -6.09
N ASP A 582 20.39 2.46 -6.97
CA ASP A 582 19.43 2.09 -8.02
C ASP A 582 20.17 1.35 -9.16
#